data_AF-A0A520B6U5-F1
#
_entry.id   AF-A0A520B6U5-F1
#
_cell.length_a   1.000
_cell.length_b   1.000
_cell.length_c   1.000
_cell.angle_alpha   90.00
_cell.angle_beta   90.00
_cell.angle_gamma   90.00
#
_symmetry.space_group_name_H-M   'P 1'
#
loop_
_entity.id
_entity.type
_entity.pdbx_description
1 polymer ?
#
loop_
_entity_poly.entity_id
_entity_poly.type
_entity_poly.pdbx_seq_one_letter_code
_entity_poly.pdbx_strand_id
1 'polypeptide(L)'
;MHSEQATLTRPQGPQPQPAGRAPQVLRELLARADVEIGGMRPWDMRVNHPRAFGRIVTQWSLGAGESYVDGDWDCERLDMMFERLLRAELDRTAPGPAKLKLLAESLRQRLLNLQTVDRAHQVAERHYDAGNDVFEAMLDTRMIYSCAYWAHAQDLEQAQSHKLEMICRKLELKAGETLLDIGCGWGGLARFAAERYGVRVTGVTISQEQLALAEARCAGLPVTLLLQDYRSLQGRFDKIVSVGMFEHVGLKNYGVYFDTARRLLAPDGLFLLHTIGVDRAAPHT
;
A
#
# COMPACT_ATOMS: atom_id res chain seq x y z
N MET A 1 -31.94 13.65 10.41
CA MET A 1 -31.73 12.22 10.72
C MET A 1 -30.33 12.10 11.27
N HIS A 2 -30.21 11.89 12.58
CA HIS A 2 -28.93 11.81 13.29
C HIS A 2 -28.22 10.51 12.88
N SER A 3 -27.00 10.60 12.36
CA SER A 3 -26.16 9.42 12.14
C SER A 3 -25.69 8.92 13.51
N GLU A 4 -26.09 7.72 13.90
CA GLU A 4 -25.43 6.99 14.98
C GLU A 4 -23.97 6.78 14.56
N GLN A 5 -23.05 7.44 15.25
CA GLN A 5 -21.64 7.09 15.19
C GLN A 5 -21.52 5.67 15.72
N ALA A 6 -21.35 4.70 14.82
CA ALA A 6 -20.96 3.35 15.18
C ALA A 6 -19.65 3.45 15.97
N THR A 7 -19.75 3.39 17.30
CA THR A 7 -18.57 3.32 18.14
C THR A 7 -18.00 1.94 17.88
N LEU A 8 -16.81 1.88 17.28
CA LEU A 8 -16.04 0.64 17.18
C LEU A 8 -15.59 0.27 18.60
N THR A 9 -16.51 -0.24 19.41
CA THR A 9 -16.19 -0.79 20.72
C THR A 9 -15.43 -2.07 20.46
N ARG A 10 -14.13 -2.05 20.80
CA ARG A 10 -13.29 -3.23 20.78
C ARG A 10 -14.02 -4.32 21.57
N PRO A 11 -14.28 -5.51 21.00
CA PRO A 11 -14.82 -6.61 21.79
C PRO A 11 -13.91 -6.79 23.01
N GLN A 12 -14.51 -6.92 24.20
CA GLN A 12 -13.74 -7.16 25.41
C GLN A 12 -12.93 -8.44 25.19
N GLY A 13 -11.61 -8.26 25.01
CA GLY A 13 -10.69 -9.36 24.87
C GLY A 13 -10.80 -10.29 26.09
N PRO A 14 -10.51 -11.58 25.93
CA PRO A 14 -10.56 -12.53 27.04
C PRO A 14 -9.75 -12.01 28.23
N GLN A 15 -10.26 -12.24 29.45
CA GLN A 15 -9.55 -11.83 30.66
C GLN A 15 -8.10 -12.34 30.64
N PRO A 16 -7.12 -11.52 31.04
CA PRO A 16 -5.72 -11.90 31.03
C PRO A 16 -5.53 -13.15 31.89
N GLN A 17 -5.28 -14.29 31.24
CA GLN A 17 -4.80 -15.49 31.93
C GLN A 17 -3.34 -15.24 32.36
N PRO A 18 -2.87 -15.83 33.47
CA PRO A 18 -1.48 -15.71 33.88
C PRO A 18 -0.61 -16.16 32.70
N ALA A 19 0.14 -15.21 32.12
CA ALA A 19 0.96 -15.46 30.95
C ALA A 19 1.88 -16.64 31.27
N GLY A 20 1.75 -17.73 30.52
CA GLY A 20 2.81 -18.74 30.48
C GLY A 20 4.14 -18.04 30.23
N ARG A 21 5.21 -18.47 30.90
CA ARG A 21 6.49 -17.76 30.88
C ARG A 21 6.96 -17.56 29.43
N ALA A 22 6.98 -16.31 28.97
CA ALA A 22 7.37 -15.99 27.60
C ALA A 22 8.77 -16.57 27.29
N PRO A 23 8.96 -17.22 26.12
CA PRO A 23 10.25 -17.77 25.72
C PRO A 23 11.36 -16.71 25.88
N GLN A 24 12.49 -17.10 26.46
CA GLN A 24 13.61 -16.18 26.69
C GLN A 24 14.06 -15.50 25.40
N VAL A 25 14.12 -16.25 24.29
CA VAL A 25 14.45 -15.73 22.97
C VAL A 25 13.52 -14.57 22.54
N LEU A 26 12.22 -14.68 22.79
CA LEU A 26 11.26 -13.65 22.39
C LEU A 26 11.40 -12.41 23.30
N ARG A 27 11.61 -12.60 24.61
CA ARG A 27 11.86 -11.50 25.54
C ARG A 27 13.14 -10.74 25.19
N GLU A 28 14.22 -11.44 24.88
CA GLU A 28 15.49 -10.83 24.49
C GLU A 28 15.40 -10.07 23.16
N LEU A 29 14.62 -10.60 22.20
CA LEU A 29 14.38 -9.91 20.92
C LEU A 29 13.58 -8.62 21.13
N LEU A 30 12.45 -8.68 21.83
CA LEU A 30 11.61 -7.50 22.09
C LEU A 30 12.33 -6.45 22.96
N ALA A 31 13.14 -6.88 23.93
CA ALA A 31 13.91 -5.99 24.78
C ALA A 31 14.92 -5.13 23.99
N ARG A 32 15.47 -5.64 22.87
CA ARG A 32 16.34 -4.83 21.98
C ARG A 32 15.62 -3.67 21.33
N ALA A 33 14.30 -3.77 21.20
CA ALA A 33 13.43 -2.71 20.70
C ALA A 33 12.76 -1.92 21.83
N ASP A 34 13.17 -2.10 23.09
CA ASP A 34 12.51 -1.46 24.23
C ASP A 34 10.99 -1.79 24.29
N VAL A 35 10.66 -3.04 23.97
CA VAL A 35 9.30 -3.60 24.06
C VAL A 35 9.28 -4.71 25.12
N GLU A 36 8.35 -4.61 26.06
CA GLU A 36 8.17 -5.60 27.12
C GLU A 36 6.90 -6.43 26.90
N ILE A 37 6.95 -7.71 27.29
CA ILE A 37 5.76 -8.57 27.33
C ILE A 37 5.11 -8.40 28.70
N GLY A 38 3.85 -7.98 28.72
CA GLY A 38 3.12 -7.66 29.95
C GLY A 38 3.50 -6.31 30.57
N GLY A 39 4.24 -5.48 29.83
CA GLY A 39 4.54 -4.11 30.24
C GLY A 39 3.32 -3.20 30.22
N MET A 40 3.46 -2.02 30.80
CA MET A 40 2.38 -1.05 30.97
C MET A 40 2.44 0.11 29.97
N ARG A 41 3.47 0.17 29.13
CA ARG A 41 3.61 1.26 28.15
C ARG A 41 2.71 1.00 26.95
N PRO A 42 2.25 2.04 26.24
CA PRO A 42 1.30 1.85 25.13
C PRO A 42 1.81 0.94 24.01
N TRP A 43 3.13 0.82 23.84
CA TRP A 43 3.77 -0.03 22.83
C TRP A 43 4.21 -1.41 23.35
N ASP A 44 3.90 -1.73 24.61
CA ASP A 44 4.22 -3.03 25.19
C ASP A 44 3.20 -4.09 24.75
N MET A 45 3.68 -5.32 24.60
CA MET A 45 2.89 -6.44 24.11
C MET A 45 2.10 -7.06 25.25
N ARG A 46 0.77 -7.09 25.14
CA ARG A 46 -0.13 -7.76 26.09
C ARG A 46 -0.52 -9.12 25.53
N VAL A 47 -0.19 -10.20 26.24
CA VAL A 47 -0.49 -11.56 25.76
C VAL A 47 -1.72 -12.07 26.47
N ASN A 48 -2.75 -12.40 25.68
CA ASN A 48 -4.01 -12.93 26.17
C ASN A 48 -3.99 -14.46 26.19
N HIS A 49 -3.27 -15.10 25.25
CA HIS A 49 -3.17 -16.55 25.15
C HIS A 49 -1.72 -17.00 24.89
N PRO A 50 -1.17 -17.96 25.66
CA PRO A 50 0.24 -18.39 25.54
C PRO A 50 0.59 -19.03 24.19
N ARG A 51 -0.41 -19.46 23.40
CA ARG A 51 -0.22 -19.96 22.03
C ARG A 51 0.37 -18.90 21.08
N ALA A 52 0.23 -17.60 21.39
CA ALA A 52 0.87 -16.52 20.65
C ALA A 52 2.38 -16.74 20.52
N PHE A 53 3.04 -17.16 21.62
CA PHE A 53 4.48 -17.35 21.64
C PHE A 53 4.96 -18.41 20.65
N GLY A 54 4.26 -19.54 20.58
CA GLY A 54 4.59 -20.62 19.65
C GLY A 54 4.47 -20.17 18.19
N ARG A 55 3.40 -19.42 17.87
CA ARG A 55 3.17 -18.88 16.52
C ARG A 55 4.20 -17.83 16.13
N ILE A 56 4.49 -16.87 17.00
CA ILE A 56 5.49 -15.83 16.75
C ILE A 56 6.88 -16.43 16.52
N VAL A 57 7.29 -17.41 17.33
CA VAL A 57 8.61 -18.03 17.19
C VAL A 57 8.72 -18.89 15.92
N THR A 58 7.66 -19.62 15.55
CA THR A 58 7.70 -20.58 14.43
C THR A 58 7.36 -19.96 13.07
N GLN A 59 6.52 -18.94 13.05
CA GLN A 59 5.98 -18.31 11.83
C GLN A 59 6.40 -16.84 11.69
N TRP A 60 7.12 -16.28 12.67
CA TRP A 60 7.67 -14.92 12.66
C TRP A 60 6.60 -13.85 12.41
N SER A 61 6.79 -12.97 11.43
CA SER A 61 5.88 -11.88 11.10
C SER A 61 4.46 -12.36 10.80
N LEU A 62 4.31 -13.47 10.06
CA LEU A 62 2.99 -14.04 9.76
C LEU A 62 2.30 -14.53 11.04
N GLY A 63 3.03 -15.28 11.88
CA GLY A 63 2.50 -15.76 13.15
C GLY A 63 2.13 -14.63 14.11
N ALA A 64 2.93 -13.56 14.14
CA ALA A 64 2.62 -12.36 14.91
C ALA A 64 1.34 -11.69 14.42
N GLY A 65 1.19 -11.48 13.10
CA GLY A 65 0.00 -10.86 12.51
C GLY A 65 -1.27 -11.68 12.71
N GLU A 66 -1.25 -12.97 12.38
CA GLU A 66 -2.43 -13.83 12.53
C GLU A 66 -2.84 -13.99 14.00
N SER A 67 -1.88 -14.13 14.92
CA SER A 67 -2.19 -14.25 16.35
C SER A 67 -2.71 -12.94 16.96
N TYR A 68 -2.38 -11.78 16.38
CA TYR A 68 -3.02 -10.51 16.73
C TYR A 68 -4.48 -10.47 16.27
N VAL A 69 -4.75 -10.88 15.02
CA VAL A 69 -6.10 -10.96 14.46
C VAL A 69 -6.97 -11.94 15.26
N ASP A 70 -6.40 -13.06 15.70
CA ASP A 70 -7.07 -14.06 16.55
C ASP A 70 -7.24 -13.62 18.02
N GLY A 71 -6.72 -12.46 18.41
CA GLY A 71 -6.81 -11.91 19.77
C GLY A 71 -5.91 -12.58 20.80
N ASP A 72 -4.91 -13.37 20.36
CA ASP A 72 -3.97 -14.05 21.26
C ASP A 72 -3.01 -13.07 21.95
N TRP A 73 -2.79 -11.90 21.35
CA TRP A 73 -2.06 -10.80 21.93
C TRP A 73 -2.56 -9.46 21.38
N ASP A 74 -2.22 -8.38 22.07
CA ASP A 74 -2.66 -7.03 21.78
C ASP A 74 -1.56 -6.01 22.14
N CYS A 75 -1.67 -4.80 21.59
CA CYS A 75 -0.83 -3.63 21.86
C CYS A 75 -1.69 -2.38 21.62
N GLU A 76 -1.62 -1.39 22.51
CA GLU A 76 -2.41 -0.16 22.39
C GLU A 76 -1.93 0.71 21.22
N ARG A 77 -0.61 0.81 21.05
CA ARG A 77 0.05 1.61 20.01
C ARG A 77 0.96 0.73 19.15
N LEU A 78 0.32 -0.07 18.29
CA LEU A 78 1.01 -0.93 17.32
C LEU A 78 2.00 -0.14 16.45
N ASP A 79 1.65 1.08 16.07
CA ASP A 79 2.50 1.98 15.30
C ASP A 79 3.83 2.27 16.02
N MET A 80 3.77 2.58 17.31
CA MET A 80 4.96 2.81 18.14
C MET A 80 5.76 1.52 18.36
N MET A 81 5.08 0.39 18.55
CA MET A 81 5.74 -0.92 18.66
C MET A 81 6.52 -1.23 17.38
N PHE A 82 5.87 -1.19 16.21
CA PHE A 82 6.53 -1.49 14.93
C PHE A 82 7.63 -0.49 14.58
N GLU A 83 7.47 0.81 14.88
CA GLU A 83 8.56 1.78 14.72
C GLU A 83 9.82 1.32 15.46
N ARG A 84 9.67 0.90 16.73
CA ARG A 84 10.77 0.43 17.56
C ARG A 84 11.38 -0.88 17.06
N LEU A 85 10.54 -1.85 16.69
CA LEU A 85 10.99 -3.13 16.14
C LEU A 85 11.81 -2.94 14.85
N LEU A 86 11.36 -2.04 13.98
CA LEU A 86 12.04 -1.70 12.73
C LEU A 86 13.35 -0.95 12.98
N ARG A 87 13.37 0.02 13.91
CA ARG A 87 14.59 0.76 14.31
C ARG A 87 15.64 -0.14 14.97
N ALA A 88 15.21 -1.14 15.73
CA ALA A 88 16.10 -2.13 16.35
C ALA A 88 16.64 -3.18 15.36
N GLU A 89 16.24 -3.10 14.08
CA GLU A 89 16.63 -4.01 13.02
C GLU A 89 16.47 -5.49 13.41
N LEU A 90 15.36 -5.85 14.05
CA LEU A 90 15.17 -7.21 14.58
C LEU A 90 15.27 -8.28 13.49
N ASP A 91 14.93 -7.95 12.24
CA ASP A 91 15.12 -8.81 11.07
C ASP A 91 16.60 -9.20 10.83
N ARG A 92 17.56 -8.35 11.22
CA ARG A 92 19.00 -8.62 11.12
C ARG A 92 19.51 -9.50 12.27
N THR A 93 18.76 -9.57 13.36
CA THR A 93 19.15 -10.33 14.56
C THR A 93 18.31 -11.59 14.80
N ALA A 94 17.38 -11.89 13.89
CA ALA A 94 16.56 -13.10 13.93
C ALA A 94 17.46 -14.37 13.91
N PRO A 95 17.35 -15.27 14.93
CA PRO A 95 18.17 -16.46 14.98
C PRO A 95 17.80 -17.50 13.90
N GLY A 96 18.85 -18.13 13.35
CA GLY A 96 18.86 -19.38 12.56
C GLY A 96 17.65 -19.67 11.64
N PRO A 97 16.66 -20.44 12.10
CA PRO A 97 15.57 -20.97 11.26
C PRO A 97 14.65 -19.89 10.67
N ALA A 98 14.44 -18.75 11.35
CA ALA A 98 13.65 -17.64 10.82
C ALA A 98 14.34 -16.97 9.63
N LYS A 99 15.68 -16.83 9.71
CA LYS A 99 16.52 -16.33 8.62
C LYS A 99 16.48 -17.27 7.41
N LEU A 100 16.45 -18.58 7.64
CA LEU A 100 16.34 -19.59 6.57
C LEU A 100 14.99 -19.50 5.84
N LYS A 101 13.88 -19.25 6.56
CA LYS A 101 12.55 -19.08 5.97
C LYS A 101 12.44 -17.78 5.17
N LEU A 102 12.96 -16.67 5.69
CA LEU A 102 13.07 -15.39 4.96
C LEU A 102 13.93 -15.53 3.69
N LEU A 103 15.04 -16.27 3.77
CA LEU A 103 15.85 -16.63 2.61
C LEU A 103 15.05 -17.46 1.59
N ALA A 104 14.31 -18.48 2.04
CA ALA A 104 13.51 -19.33 1.16
C ALA A 104 12.38 -18.56 0.46
N GLU A 105 11.71 -17.64 1.15
CA GLU A 105 10.70 -16.77 0.54
C GLU A 105 11.31 -15.78 -0.45
N SER A 106 12.47 -15.17 -0.11
CA SER A 106 13.23 -14.33 -1.03
C SER A 106 13.66 -15.09 -2.30
N LEU A 107 14.13 -16.34 -2.15
CA LEU A 107 14.47 -17.23 -3.26
C LEU A 107 13.24 -17.60 -4.10
N ARG A 108 12.10 -17.87 -3.46
CA ARG A 108 10.84 -18.19 -4.16
C ARG A 108 10.34 -17.02 -4.99
N GLN A 109 10.39 -15.80 -4.45
CA GLN A 109 10.05 -14.57 -5.19
C GLN A 109 11.02 -14.30 -6.34
N ARG A 110 12.31 -14.63 -6.17
CA ARG A 110 13.30 -14.56 -7.26
C ARG A 110 13.06 -15.58 -8.37
N LEU A 111 12.62 -16.79 -8.03
CA LEU A 111 12.43 -17.86 -9.03
C LEU A 111 11.07 -17.78 -9.73
N LEU A 112 10.00 -17.42 -9.04
CA LEU A 112 8.64 -17.38 -9.59
C LEU A 112 8.24 -15.94 -10.00
N ASN A 113 7.88 -15.73 -11.27
CA ASN A 113 7.22 -14.48 -11.68
C ASN A 113 5.74 -14.56 -11.26
N LEU A 114 5.38 -13.98 -10.12
CA LEU A 114 4.01 -14.01 -9.63
C LEU A 114 3.09 -12.99 -10.33
N GLN A 115 3.64 -12.06 -11.12
CA GLN A 115 2.95 -10.90 -11.68
C GLN A 115 2.80 -10.98 -13.21
N THR A 116 2.20 -12.07 -13.69
CA THR A 116 1.80 -12.23 -15.10
C THR A 116 0.51 -11.45 -15.39
N VAL A 117 0.21 -11.18 -16.67
CA VAL A 117 -1.05 -10.53 -17.10
C VAL A 117 -2.27 -11.25 -16.52
N ASP A 118 -2.33 -12.57 -16.70
CA ASP A 118 -3.46 -13.39 -16.22
C ASP A 118 -3.66 -13.33 -14.69
N ARG A 119 -2.56 -13.20 -13.93
CA ARG A 119 -2.63 -13.09 -12.46
C ARG A 119 -3.01 -11.69 -12.00
N ALA A 120 -2.65 -10.64 -12.75
CA ALA A 120 -3.09 -9.29 -12.43
C ALA A 120 -4.62 -9.20 -12.38
N HIS A 121 -5.31 -9.84 -13.34
CA HIS A 121 -6.78 -9.95 -13.33
C HIS A 121 -7.31 -10.68 -12.07
N GLN A 122 -6.71 -11.82 -11.70
CA GLN A 122 -7.14 -12.58 -10.51
C GLN A 122 -6.89 -11.84 -9.18
N VAL A 123 -5.81 -11.06 -9.09
CA VAL A 123 -5.49 -10.26 -7.90
C VAL A 123 -6.46 -9.08 -7.78
N ALA A 124 -6.81 -8.45 -8.90
CA ALA A 124 -7.78 -7.36 -8.95
C ALA A 124 -9.18 -7.80 -8.50
N GLU A 125 -9.64 -8.98 -8.94
CA GLU A 125 -10.93 -9.54 -8.49
C GLU A 125 -10.94 -9.79 -6.97
N ARG A 126 -9.85 -10.29 -6.38
CA ARG A 126 -9.84 -10.68 -4.95
C ARG A 126 -9.57 -9.55 -3.95
N HIS A 127 -8.87 -8.48 -4.33
CA HIS A 127 -8.47 -7.42 -3.40
C HIS A 127 -9.47 -6.25 -3.30
N TYR A 128 -10.45 -6.17 -4.21
CA TYR A 128 -11.45 -5.10 -4.21
C TYR A 128 -12.88 -5.58 -3.89
N ASP A 129 -13.14 -6.88 -3.71
CA ASP A 129 -14.45 -7.41 -3.25
C ASP A 129 -14.91 -6.88 -1.87
N ALA A 130 -14.03 -6.21 -1.11
CA ALA A 130 -14.46 -5.36 0.00
C ALA A 130 -14.93 -4.04 -0.62
N GLY A 131 -16.25 -3.88 -0.75
CA GLY A 131 -16.87 -2.76 -1.46
C GLY A 131 -16.33 -1.38 -1.08
N ASN A 132 -16.73 -0.37 -1.85
CA ASN A 132 -16.21 1.00 -1.71
C ASN A 132 -16.51 1.66 -0.35
N ASP A 133 -17.38 1.09 0.49
CA ASP A 133 -17.82 1.66 1.77
C ASP A 133 -16.69 1.85 2.78
N VAL A 134 -15.80 0.86 2.92
CA VAL A 134 -14.62 0.95 3.80
C VAL A 134 -13.65 2.03 3.31
N PHE A 135 -13.45 2.10 2.00
CA PHE A 135 -12.56 3.10 1.40
C PHE A 135 -13.14 4.51 1.49
N GLU A 136 -14.44 4.69 1.28
CA GLU A 136 -15.13 5.97 1.44
C GLU A 136 -15.09 6.48 2.88
N ALA A 137 -15.15 5.57 3.86
CA ALA A 137 -15.04 5.92 5.28
C ALA A 137 -13.59 6.27 5.70
N MET A 138 -12.58 5.76 5.01
CA MET A 138 -11.16 5.89 5.38
C MET A 138 -10.43 6.98 4.61
N LEU A 139 -10.76 7.18 3.33
CA LEU A 139 -10.01 8.03 2.41
C LEU A 139 -10.54 9.46 2.37
N ASP A 140 -9.81 10.32 1.67
CA ASP A 140 -10.31 11.63 1.30
C ASP A 140 -11.43 11.52 0.25
N THR A 141 -12.18 12.60 0.07
CA THR A 141 -13.30 12.71 -0.88
C THR A 141 -12.94 12.41 -2.34
N ARG A 142 -11.64 12.41 -2.71
CA ARG A 142 -11.14 12.00 -4.03
C ARG A 142 -10.82 10.52 -4.14
N MET A 143 -11.01 9.73 -3.08
CA MET A 143 -10.75 8.28 -3.02
C MET A 143 -9.29 7.95 -3.35
N ILE A 144 -8.34 8.65 -2.74
CA ILE A 144 -6.92 8.49 -3.05
C ILE A 144 -6.27 7.54 -2.06
N TYR A 145 -6.12 6.28 -2.48
CA TYR A 145 -5.41 5.27 -1.68
C TYR A 145 -3.91 5.24 -2.02
N SER A 146 -3.23 6.34 -1.73
CA SER A 146 -1.77 6.49 -1.84
C SER A 146 -1.26 7.57 -0.88
N CYS A 147 0.06 7.62 -0.68
CA CYS A 147 0.69 8.56 0.25
C CYS A 147 0.33 10.02 -0.07
N ALA A 148 -0.05 10.78 0.95
CA ALA A 148 -0.36 12.21 0.89
C ALA A 148 0.89 13.08 1.16
N TYR A 149 0.82 14.39 0.90
CA TYR A 149 1.94 15.31 1.12
C TYR A 149 1.63 16.34 2.22
N TRP A 150 2.26 16.17 3.38
CA TRP A 150 1.86 16.83 4.63
C TRP A 150 2.55 18.17 4.96
N ALA A 151 3.53 18.62 4.18
CA ALA A 151 4.43 19.74 4.56
C ALA A 151 3.72 21.00 5.09
N HIS A 152 2.56 21.35 4.52
CA HIS A 152 1.73 22.49 4.94
C HIS A 152 0.25 22.12 5.06
N ALA A 153 -0.07 20.83 5.19
CA ALA A 153 -1.45 20.36 5.29
C ALA A 153 -1.88 20.23 6.76
N GLN A 154 -3.14 20.55 7.03
CA GLN A 154 -3.73 20.40 8.38
C GLN A 154 -4.57 19.13 8.51
N ASP A 155 -4.97 18.54 7.40
CA ASP A 155 -5.83 17.37 7.32
C ASP A 155 -5.50 16.53 6.07
N LEU A 156 -6.12 15.35 5.96
CA LEU A 156 -5.91 14.41 4.85
C LEU A 156 -6.36 15.00 3.51
N GLU A 157 -7.45 15.77 3.48
CA GLU A 157 -7.99 16.39 2.27
C GLU A 157 -6.99 17.36 1.64
N GLN A 158 -6.42 18.24 2.46
CA GLN A 158 -5.38 19.17 2.06
C GLN A 158 -4.11 18.44 1.67
N ALA A 159 -3.70 17.43 2.43
CA ALA A 159 -2.48 16.68 2.14
C ALA A 159 -2.57 15.92 0.80
N GLN A 160 -3.74 15.35 0.49
CA GLN A 160 -3.97 14.70 -0.80
C GLN A 160 -4.02 15.71 -1.94
N SER A 161 -4.72 16.84 -1.75
CA SER A 161 -4.76 17.94 -2.73
C SER A 161 -3.35 18.46 -3.04
N HIS A 162 -2.53 18.70 -2.02
CA HIS A 162 -1.13 19.12 -2.19
C HIS A 162 -0.29 18.09 -2.95
N LYS A 163 -0.52 16.78 -2.70
CA LYS A 163 0.16 15.72 -3.45
C LYS A 163 -0.23 15.71 -4.93
N LEU A 164 -1.51 15.85 -5.25
CA LEU A 164 -1.99 15.90 -6.64
C LEU A 164 -1.45 17.14 -7.37
N GLU A 165 -1.46 18.29 -6.69
CA GLU A 165 -0.89 19.54 -7.20
C GLU A 165 0.60 19.40 -7.46
N MET A 166 1.36 18.81 -6.52
CA MET A 166 2.79 18.54 -6.70
C MET A 166 3.05 17.65 -7.91
N ILE A 167 2.24 16.60 -8.12
CA ILE A 167 2.35 15.72 -9.29
C ILE A 167 2.13 16.52 -10.58
N CYS A 168 1.04 17.27 -10.67
CA CYS A 168 0.69 18.03 -11.89
C CYS A 168 1.74 19.10 -12.20
N ARG A 169 2.25 19.79 -11.18
CA ARG A 169 3.32 20.79 -11.33
C ARG A 169 4.64 20.18 -11.80
N LYS A 170 5.04 19.03 -11.24
CA LYS A 170 6.25 18.31 -11.68
C LYS A 170 6.15 17.77 -13.10
N LEU A 171 4.94 17.48 -13.57
CA LEU A 171 4.67 17.11 -14.96
C LEU A 171 4.55 18.32 -15.89
N GLU A 172 4.58 19.55 -15.35
CA GLU A 172 4.43 20.78 -16.12
C GLU A 172 3.22 20.76 -17.05
N LEU A 173 2.08 20.25 -16.56
CA LEU A 173 0.86 20.06 -17.36
C LEU A 173 0.40 21.38 -17.98
N LYS A 174 0.06 21.36 -19.28
CA LYS A 174 -0.54 22.48 -20.01
C LYS A 174 -1.90 22.11 -20.56
N ALA A 175 -2.81 23.07 -20.62
CA ALA A 175 -4.14 22.87 -21.17
C ALA A 175 -4.08 22.31 -22.61
N GLY A 176 -4.90 21.30 -22.90
CA GLY A 176 -4.96 20.61 -24.20
C GLY A 176 -4.01 19.42 -24.37
N GLU A 177 -2.98 19.30 -23.52
CA GLU A 177 -2.06 18.16 -23.50
C GLU A 177 -2.80 16.86 -23.12
N THR A 178 -2.18 15.74 -23.49
CA THR A 178 -2.64 14.39 -23.18
C THR A 178 -1.87 13.80 -22.01
N LEU A 179 -2.59 13.32 -20.99
CA LEU A 179 -2.02 12.68 -19.81
C LEU A 179 -2.48 11.22 -19.74
N LEU A 180 -1.54 10.29 -19.60
CA LEU A 180 -1.82 8.90 -19.24
C LEU A 180 -1.62 8.69 -17.74
N ASP A 181 -2.67 8.25 -17.03
CA ASP A 181 -2.64 7.83 -15.63
C ASP A 181 -2.68 6.30 -15.54
N ILE A 182 -1.50 5.70 -15.31
CA ILE A 182 -1.36 4.24 -15.24
C ILE A 182 -1.65 3.76 -13.82
N GLY A 183 -2.73 2.98 -13.67
CA GLY A 183 -3.25 2.58 -12.36
C GLY A 183 -4.11 3.69 -11.75
N CYS A 184 -5.09 4.20 -12.49
CA CYS A 184 -5.83 5.42 -12.15
C CYS A 184 -6.75 5.29 -10.91
N GLY A 185 -6.90 4.08 -10.36
CA GLY A 185 -7.79 3.81 -9.23
C GLY A 185 -9.22 4.30 -9.49
N TRP A 186 -9.82 4.96 -8.49
CA TRP A 186 -11.15 5.59 -8.59
C TRP A 186 -11.15 6.95 -9.32
N GLY A 187 -10.11 7.25 -10.12
CA GLY A 187 -10.06 8.43 -10.99
C GLY A 187 -9.73 9.76 -10.30
N GLY A 188 -9.31 9.74 -9.03
CA GLY A 188 -9.05 10.95 -8.24
C GLY A 188 -8.01 11.89 -8.86
N LEU A 189 -6.90 11.35 -9.38
CA LEU A 189 -5.87 12.14 -10.07
C LEU A 189 -6.32 12.57 -11.47
N ALA A 190 -6.92 11.66 -12.24
CA ALA A 190 -7.44 11.95 -13.56
C ALA A 190 -8.44 13.12 -13.55
N ARG A 191 -9.42 13.09 -12.64
CA ARG A 191 -10.36 14.19 -12.42
C ARG A 191 -9.65 15.48 -12.06
N PHE A 192 -8.75 15.44 -11.08
CA PHE A 192 -8.04 16.63 -10.60
C PHE A 192 -7.24 17.30 -11.73
N ALA A 193 -6.50 16.53 -12.53
CA ALA A 193 -5.72 17.04 -13.64
C ALA A 193 -6.61 17.64 -14.74
N ALA A 194 -7.70 16.96 -15.10
CA ALA A 194 -8.64 17.44 -16.10
C ALA A 194 -9.31 18.77 -15.68
N GLU A 195 -9.79 18.86 -14.43
CA GLU A 195 -10.46 20.05 -13.90
C GLU A 195 -9.50 21.25 -13.72
N ARG A 196 -8.30 21.00 -13.18
CA ARG A 196 -7.38 22.08 -12.76
C ARG A 196 -6.43 22.54 -13.85
N TYR A 197 -6.02 21.64 -14.74
CA TYR A 197 -5.01 21.90 -15.76
C TYR A 197 -5.57 21.83 -17.18
N GLY A 198 -6.82 21.42 -17.37
CA GLY A 198 -7.45 21.38 -18.70
C GLY A 198 -6.81 20.37 -19.65
N VAL A 199 -6.19 19.32 -19.11
CA VAL A 199 -5.60 18.22 -19.89
C VAL A 199 -6.66 17.19 -20.26
N ARG A 200 -6.41 16.44 -21.32
CA ARG A 200 -7.19 15.25 -21.71
C ARG A 200 -6.55 14.03 -21.08
N VAL A 201 -7.26 13.36 -20.17
CA VAL A 201 -6.69 12.25 -19.41
C VAL A 201 -7.16 10.91 -19.97
N THR A 202 -6.25 9.97 -20.14
CA THR A 202 -6.57 8.55 -20.27
C THR A 202 -6.14 7.84 -18.99
N GLY A 203 -7.08 7.30 -18.24
CA GLY A 203 -6.79 6.47 -17.06
C GLY A 203 -6.95 4.99 -17.39
N VAL A 204 -6.05 4.15 -16.87
CA VAL A 204 -6.17 2.69 -17.00
C VAL A 204 -6.19 2.02 -15.63
N THR A 205 -7.12 1.07 -15.46
CA THR A 205 -7.21 0.21 -14.27
C THR A 205 -7.51 -1.23 -14.69
N ILE A 206 -7.28 -2.18 -13.79
CA ILE A 206 -7.64 -3.60 -13.92
C ILE A 206 -8.82 -3.98 -13.03
N SER A 207 -9.36 -3.04 -12.24
CA SER A 207 -10.52 -3.26 -11.34
C SER A 207 -11.79 -2.66 -11.94
N GLN A 208 -12.80 -3.52 -12.13
CA GLN A 208 -14.12 -3.12 -12.63
C GLN A 208 -14.85 -2.17 -11.67
N GLU A 209 -14.69 -2.37 -10.36
CA GLU A 209 -15.34 -1.54 -9.35
C GLU A 209 -14.73 -0.13 -9.29
N GLN A 210 -13.39 -0.05 -9.38
CA GLN A 210 -12.69 1.22 -9.48
C GLN A 210 -13.12 1.98 -10.74
N LEU A 211 -13.22 1.28 -11.87
CA LEU A 211 -13.65 1.85 -13.14
C LEU A 211 -15.05 2.46 -13.02
N ALA A 212 -16.02 1.70 -12.51
CA ALA A 212 -17.42 2.14 -12.41
C ALA A 212 -17.56 3.44 -11.58
N LEU A 213 -16.87 3.52 -10.44
CA LEU A 213 -16.88 4.73 -9.62
C LEU A 213 -16.09 5.87 -10.28
N ALA A 214 -14.95 5.57 -10.93
CA ALA A 214 -14.16 6.57 -11.64
C ALA A 214 -14.95 7.22 -12.80
N GLU A 215 -15.72 6.43 -13.56
CA GLU A 215 -16.58 6.91 -14.65
C GLU A 215 -17.64 7.88 -14.12
N ALA A 216 -18.33 7.51 -13.04
CA ALA A 216 -19.32 8.38 -12.41
C ALA A 216 -18.69 9.68 -11.91
N ARG A 217 -17.49 9.61 -11.31
CA ARG A 217 -16.78 10.77 -10.75
C ARG A 217 -16.19 11.69 -11.81
N CYS A 218 -15.87 11.17 -12.99
CA CYS A 218 -15.27 11.91 -14.10
C CYS A 218 -16.28 12.30 -15.19
N ALA A 219 -17.57 12.04 -14.98
CA ALA A 219 -18.62 12.34 -15.95
C ALA A 219 -18.59 13.82 -16.39
N GLY A 220 -18.59 14.05 -17.70
CA GLY A 220 -18.55 15.39 -18.30
C GLY A 220 -17.17 16.04 -18.38
N LEU A 221 -16.12 15.38 -17.90
CA LEU A 221 -14.73 15.83 -18.03
C LEU A 221 -14.05 15.18 -19.24
N PRO A 222 -12.95 15.77 -19.77
CA PRO A 222 -12.16 15.17 -20.85
C PRO A 222 -11.29 14.00 -20.34
N VAL A 223 -11.94 12.98 -19.77
CA VAL A 223 -11.32 11.80 -19.18
C VAL A 223 -11.86 10.55 -19.88
N THR A 224 -10.96 9.72 -20.40
CA THR A 224 -11.25 8.38 -20.93
C THR A 224 -10.70 7.34 -19.96
N LEU A 225 -11.54 6.41 -19.51
CA LEU A 225 -11.14 5.38 -18.57
C LEU A 225 -11.20 4.01 -19.25
N LEU A 226 -10.18 3.19 -19.04
CA LEU A 226 -10.01 1.91 -19.73
C LEU A 226 -9.79 0.79 -18.72
N LEU A 227 -10.59 -0.26 -18.83
CA LEU A 227 -10.38 -1.51 -18.09
C LEU A 227 -9.49 -2.45 -18.91
N GLN A 228 -8.18 -2.31 -18.78
CA GLN A 228 -7.22 -3.16 -19.49
C GLN A 228 -5.84 -3.15 -18.83
N ASP A 229 -4.96 -4.03 -19.27
CA ASP A 229 -3.56 -3.98 -18.89
C ASP A 229 -2.83 -2.84 -19.60
N TYR A 230 -2.05 -2.05 -18.84
CA TYR A 230 -1.27 -0.94 -19.40
C TYR A 230 -0.27 -1.36 -20.48
N ARG A 231 0.22 -2.61 -20.44
CA ARG A 231 1.16 -3.19 -21.42
C ARG A 231 0.56 -3.23 -22.83
N SER A 232 -0.76 -3.33 -22.94
CA SER A 232 -1.49 -3.42 -24.20
C SER A 232 -1.81 -2.05 -24.83
N LEU A 233 -1.67 -0.96 -24.06
CA LEU A 233 -1.96 0.39 -24.53
C LEU A 233 -1.14 0.76 -25.76
N GLN A 234 -1.74 1.56 -26.63
CA GLN A 234 -1.14 2.07 -27.87
C GLN A 234 -1.22 3.61 -27.90
N GLY A 235 -0.50 4.22 -28.84
CA GLY A 235 -0.49 5.67 -29.04
C GLY A 235 0.68 6.37 -28.35
N ARG A 236 0.55 7.69 -28.18
CA ARG A 236 1.52 8.55 -27.50
C ARG A 236 0.80 9.59 -26.65
N PHE A 237 1.40 9.93 -25.52
CA PHE A 237 0.92 10.91 -24.56
C PHE A 237 2.02 11.95 -24.28
N ASP A 238 1.61 13.20 -24.11
CA ASP A 238 2.54 14.28 -23.74
C ASP A 238 3.12 14.02 -22.35
N LYS A 239 2.31 13.46 -21.44
CA LYS A 239 2.65 13.23 -20.05
C LYS A 239 2.19 11.84 -19.61
N ILE A 240 2.99 11.18 -18.77
CA ILE A 240 2.62 9.92 -18.13
C ILE A 240 2.79 10.07 -16.62
N VAL A 241 1.84 9.54 -15.86
CA VAL A 241 1.93 9.41 -14.41
C VAL A 241 1.59 8.00 -13.98
N SER A 242 2.27 7.52 -12.95
CA SER A 242 1.96 6.27 -12.29
C SER A 242 2.16 6.41 -10.79
N VAL A 243 1.11 6.11 -10.01
CA VAL A 243 1.12 6.25 -8.55
C VAL A 243 0.71 4.92 -7.92
N GLY A 244 1.60 4.31 -7.13
CA GLY A 244 1.27 3.14 -6.31
C GLY A 244 0.99 1.85 -7.08
N MET A 245 1.31 1.80 -8.38
CA MET A 245 1.11 0.61 -9.21
C MET A 245 2.41 -0.20 -9.39
N PHE A 246 3.58 0.44 -9.35
CA PHE A 246 4.85 -0.19 -9.73
C PHE A 246 5.30 -1.28 -8.75
N GLU A 247 4.86 -1.18 -7.50
CA GLU A 247 4.99 -2.17 -6.43
C GLU A 247 4.42 -3.54 -6.84
N HIS A 248 3.39 -3.54 -7.68
CA HIS A 248 2.71 -4.74 -8.15
C HIS A 248 3.29 -5.30 -9.46
N VAL A 249 4.20 -4.58 -10.12
CA VAL A 249 4.84 -5.03 -11.37
C VAL A 249 5.79 -6.21 -11.13
N GLY A 250 6.51 -6.16 -10.01
CA GLY A 250 7.54 -7.14 -9.66
C GLY A 250 8.84 -6.99 -10.44
N LEU A 251 9.97 -7.26 -9.78
CA LEU A 251 11.33 -6.99 -10.27
C LEU A 251 11.61 -7.47 -11.70
N LYS A 252 11.12 -8.66 -12.06
CA LYS A 252 11.34 -9.27 -13.38
C LYS A 252 10.70 -8.49 -14.54
N ASN A 253 9.69 -7.68 -14.26
CA ASN A 253 8.91 -6.97 -15.27
C ASN A 253 9.24 -5.47 -15.31
N TYR A 254 10.21 -4.98 -14.51
CA TYR A 254 10.59 -3.55 -14.49
C TYR A 254 11.07 -3.06 -15.86
N GLY A 255 11.84 -3.86 -16.60
CA GLY A 255 12.26 -3.49 -17.96
C GLY A 255 11.04 -3.27 -18.88
N VAL A 256 10.11 -4.22 -18.90
CA VAL A 256 8.86 -4.14 -19.69
C VAL A 256 8.03 -2.92 -19.30
N TYR A 257 7.98 -2.60 -18.00
CA TYR A 257 7.27 -1.42 -17.50
C TYR A 257 7.84 -0.12 -18.07
N PHE A 258 9.15 0.10 -17.92
CA PHE A 258 9.79 1.31 -18.43
C PHE A 258 9.81 1.37 -19.96
N ASP A 259 9.95 0.23 -20.65
CA ASP A 259 9.83 0.17 -22.11
C ASP A 259 8.42 0.54 -22.58
N THR A 260 7.39 0.11 -21.85
CA THR A 260 6.00 0.48 -22.13
C THR A 260 5.78 1.98 -21.93
N ALA A 261 6.23 2.53 -20.80
CA ALA A 261 6.15 3.97 -20.55
C ALA A 261 6.89 4.77 -21.64
N ARG A 262 8.12 4.38 -21.99
CA ARG A 262 8.92 5.00 -23.05
C ARG A 262 8.25 4.93 -24.42
N ARG A 263 7.60 3.80 -24.75
CA ARG A 263 6.87 3.63 -26.03
C ARG A 263 5.67 4.57 -26.11
N LEU A 264 4.95 4.74 -25.00
CA LEU A 264 3.75 5.57 -24.88
C LEU A 264 4.06 7.05 -24.68
N LEU A 265 5.29 7.43 -24.34
CA LEU A 265 5.66 8.82 -24.11
C LEU A 265 5.98 9.53 -25.44
N ALA A 266 5.56 10.78 -25.58
CA ALA A 266 6.02 11.66 -26.65
C ALA A 266 7.54 11.95 -26.51
N PRO A 267 8.26 12.30 -27.60
CA PRO A 267 9.71 12.55 -27.55
C PRO A 267 10.16 13.55 -26.48
N ASP A 268 9.40 14.64 -26.28
CA ASP A 268 9.67 15.67 -25.28
C ASP A 268 8.73 15.57 -24.06
N GLY A 269 8.14 14.38 -23.86
CA GLY A 269 7.19 14.14 -22.79
C GLY A 269 7.84 13.98 -21.41
N LEU A 270 7.03 14.14 -20.36
CA LEU A 270 7.46 13.90 -18.98
C LEU A 270 6.76 12.69 -18.40
N PHE A 271 7.53 11.84 -17.73
CA PHE A 271 7.03 10.69 -16.97
C PHE A 271 7.32 10.88 -15.47
N LEU A 272 6.28 10.80 -14.65
CA LEU A 272 6.39 10.78 -13.19
C LEU A 272 5.99 9.41 -12.64
N LEU A 273 6.95 8.74 -12.00
CA LEU A 273 6.73 7.53 -11.22
C LEU A 273 6.73 7.85 -9.72
N HIS A 274 5.66 7.47 -9.03
CA HIS A 274 5.55 7.53 -7.57
C HIS A 274 5.29 6.11 -7.04
N THR A 275 6.26 5.58 -6.29
CA THR A 275 6.24 4.20 -5.78
C THR A 275 6.90 4.13 -4.41
N ILE A 276 6.46 3.18 -3.59
CA ILE A 276 7.10 2.83 -2.33
C ILE A 276 8.47 2.21 -2.63
N GLY A 277 9.51 2.75 -1.99
CA GLY A 277 10.87 2.25 -2.10
C GLY A 277 11.40 1.72 -0.77
N VAL A 278 12.45 0.92 -0.85
CA VAL A 278 13.27 0.52 0.30
C VAL A 278 14.66 1.14 0.16
N ASP A 279 15.29 1.58 1.24
CA ASP A 279 16.60 2.25 1.20
C ASP A 279 17.78 1.28 0.97
N ARG A 280 17.49 -0.02 0.89
CA ARG A 280 18.50 -1.08 0.76
C ARG A 280 18.61 -1.50 -0.69
N ALA A 281 19.84 -1.61 -1.18
CA ALA A 281 20.11 -2.31 -2.41
C ALA A 281 19.63 -3.76 -2.29
N ALA A 282 18.63 -4.15 -3.07
CA ALA A 282 18.49 -5.56 -3.40
C ALA A 282 19.83 -5.97 -4.03
N PRO A 283 20.44 -7.11 -3.63
CA PRO A 283 21.68 -7.57 -4.28
C PRO A 283 21.43 -7.56 -5.78
N HIS A 284 22.16 -6.72 -6.50
CA HIS A 284 22.11 -6.66 -7.95
C HIS A 284 22.30 -8.09 -8.46
N THR A 285 21.29 -8.62 -9.14
CA THR A 285 21.42 -9.79 -10.01
C THR A 285 21.36 -9.31 -11.43
#